data_AF-A0A7K0Z9L1-F1
#
_entry.id   AF-A0A7K0Z9L1-F1
#
_cell.length_a   1.000
_cell.length_b   1.000
_cell.length_c   1.000
_cell.angle_alpha   90.00
_cell.angle_beta   90.00
_cell.angle_gamma   90.00
#
_symmetry.space_group_name_H-M   'P 1'
#
loop_
_entity.id
_entity.type
_entity.pdbx_description
1 polymer ?
#
loop_
_entity_poly.entity_id
_entity_poly.type
_entity_poly.pdbx_seq_one_letter_code
_entity_poly.pdbx_strand_id
1 'polypeptide(L)'
;SLARIEIGSILGVLREIKTDNEATQQKNFRAQTQAGRLAEALDLALGTFTGYVAFVDGHEDRPQLRISPLHVGEVLSGSVWGNVSAVLTSATVPASLPERVGLPLDGTEVLSVESPFDYEKNSRLYCSPTFPDRNDPRFTDFVHDELEALIGAAGGRTLALFTSNKALHAATAAMRERLSVPILSPADYSRQRLIEMFMEDESSCIFASQSFFQGIDLPGRTLSLVVLDKLPFPRPDDPLLEARREAVGRDKSFGLIDLPIAATSLAQAAGRLIRTSTDQGVVAVLDKRLATAGYWRTLIAALPPMHRTRDRGEIEQFLRDITAAEIQP
;
A
#
# COMPACT_ATOMS: atom_id res chain seq x y z
N SER A 1 -5.23 -35.41 14.92
CA SER A 1 -6.14 -35.83 13.82
C SER A 1 -5.52 -36.98 13.04
N LEU A 2 -6.31 -37.76 12.29
CA LEU A 2 -5.81 -38.86 11.45
C LEU A 2 -4.77 -38.37 10.42
N ALA A 3 -5.03 -37.21 9.80
CA ALA A 3 -4.10 -36.57 8.87
C ALA A 3 -2.73 -36.26 9.49
N ARG A 4 -2.68 -35.79 10.75
CA ARG A 4 -1.41 -35.47 11.43
C ARG A 4 -0.56 -36.71 11.72
N ILE A 5 -1.21 -37.82 12.06
CA ILE A 5 -0.57 -39.12 12.28
C ILE A 5 0.04 -39.62 10.97
N GLU A 6 -0.72 -39.54 9.87
CA GLU A 6 -0.29 -39.97 8.55
C GLU A 6 0.91 -39.15 8.03
N ILE A 7 0.91 -37.83 8.23
CA ILE A 7 2.07 -36.98 7.90
C ILE A 7 3.28 -37.33 8.76
N GLY A 8 3.09 -37.66 10.04
CA GLY A 8 4.16 -38.14 10.91
C GLY A 8 4.82 -39.42 10.36
N SER A 9 4.00 -40.35 9.86
CA SER A 9 4.49 -41.57 9.20
C SER A 9 5.26 -41.26 7.91
N ILE A 10 4.74 -40.36 7.07
CA ILE A 10 5.41 -39.93 5.84
C ILE A 10 6.77 -39.29 6.15
N LEU A 11 6.83 -38.40 7.14
CA LEU A 11 8.09 -37.79 7.59
C LEU A 11 9.10 -38.82 8.09
N GLY A 12 8.63 -39.85 8.80
CA GLY A 12 9.46 -40.99 9.21
C GLY A 12 10.11 -41.68 8.00
N VAL A 13 9.30 -42.10 7.03
CA VAL A 13 9.77 -42.77 5.81
C VAL A 13 10.74 -41.88 5.03
N LEU A 14 10.43 -40.59 4.85
CA LEU A 14 11.29 -39.67 4.10
C LEU A 14 12.67 -39.49 4.76
N ARG A 15 12.76 -39.50 6.09
CA ARG A 15 14.02 -39.37 6.83
C ARG A 15 14.92 -40.60 6.69
N GLU A 16 14.35 -41.77 6.39
CA GLU A 16 15.10 -43.02 6.22
C GLU A 16 15.69 -43.20 4.82
N ILE A 17 15.26 -42.40 3.83
CA ILE A 17 15.79 -42.47 2.45
C ILE A 17 17.25 -42.03 2.44
N LYS A 18 18.17 -42.99 2.27
CA LYS A 18 19.60 -42.77 2.04
C LYS A 18 19.93 -43.00 0.57
N THR A 19 20.55 -42.02 -0.07
CA THR A 19 20.92 -42.08 -1.48
C THR A 19 22.09 -41.14 -1.76
N ASP A 20 23.01 -41.55 -2.62
CA ASP A 20 24.14 -40.73 -3.09
C ASP A 20 23.78 -39.90 -4.34
N ASN A 21 22.55 -40.05 -4.85
CA ASN A 21 22.07 -39.31 -6.01
C ASN A 21 21.57 -37.92 -5.59
N GLU A 22 22.28 -36.87 -6.00
CA GLU A 22 21.97 -35.47 -5.67
C GLU A 22 20.53 -35.05 -6.02
N ALA A 23 20.02 -35.44 -7.19
CA ALA A 23 18.65 -35.09 -7.60
C ALA A 23 17.60 -35.73 -6.67
N THR A 24 17.88 -36.94 -6.17
CA THR A 24 17.01 -37.64 -5.22
C THR A 24 17.12 -37.05 -3.83
N GLN A 25 18.31 -36.66 -3.39
CA GLN A 25 18.51 -35.91 -2.13
C GLN A 25 17.72 -34.60 -2.14
N GLN A 26 17.79 -33.83 -3.23
CA GLN A 26 17.07 -32.56 -3.35
C GLN A 26 15.55 -32.76 -3.34
N LYS A 27 15.04 -33.79 -4.02
CA LYS A 27 13.61 -34.15 -3.97
C LYS A 27 13.18 -34.58 -2.56
N ASN A 28 13.98 -35.41 -1.88
CA ASN A 28 13.69 -35.85 -0.51
C ASN A 28 13.66 -34.66 0.46
N PHE A 29 14.63 -33.75 0.38
CA PHE A 29 14.66 -32.54 1.20
C PHE A 29 13.43 -31.64 0.97
N ARG A 30 13.03 -31.43 -0.29
CA ARG A 30 11.79 -30.70 -0.61
C ARG A 30 10.56 -31.39 -0.03
N ALA A 31 10.45 -32.72 -0.16
CA ALA A 31 9.34 -33.48 0.38
C ALA A 31 9.26 -33.39 1.92
N GLN A 32 10.40 -33.53 2.62
CA GLN A 32 10.48 -33.37 4.08
C GLN A 32 10.07 -31.97 4.51
N THR A 33 10.54 -30.94 3.80
CA THR A 33 10.18 -29.54 4.08
C THR A 33 8.68 -29.31 3.94
N GLN A 34 8.06 -29.82 2.86
CA GLN A 34 6.62 -29.67 2.62
C GLN A 34 5.79 -30.45 3.65
N ALA A 35 6.17 -31.68 3.95
CA ALA A 35 5.50 -32.49 4.96
C ALA A 35 5.62 -31.89 6.37
N GLY A 36 6.79 -31.33 6.71
CA GLY A 36 7.01 -30.59 7.95
C GLY A 36 6.10 -29.36 8.07
N ARG A 37 6.06 -28.52 7.03
CA ARG A 37 5.15 -27.36 6.98
C ARG A 37 3.69 -27.74 7.10
N LEU A 38 3.27 -28.84 6.48
CA LEU A 38 1.90 -29.33 6.57
C LEU A 38 1.58 -29.84 7.99
N ALA A 39 2.52 -30.54 8.64
CA ALA A 39 2.38 -30.94 10.03
C ALA A 39 2.21 -29.73 10.95
N GLU A 40 3.07 -28.72 10.81
CA GLU A 40 3.00 -27.46 11.57
C GLU A 40 1.68 -26.73 11.33
N ALA A 41 1.23 -26.64 10.06
CA ALA A 41 -0.04 -26.00 9.72
C ALA A 41 -1.25 -26.74 10.34
N LEU A 42 -1.21 -28.07 10.39
CA LEU A 42 -2.26 -28.87 11.03
C LEU A 42 -2.23 -28.74 12.55
N ASP A 43 -1.05 -28.76 13.16
CA ASP A 43 -0.90 -28.54 14.59
C ASP A 43 -1.45 -27.15 14.95
N LEU A 44 -1.15 -26.14 14.13
CA LEU A 44 -1.67 -24.78 14.26
C LEU A 44 -3.20 -24.71 14.07
N ALA A 45 -3.77 -25.47 13.14
CA ALA A 45 -5.20 -25.48 12.87
C ALA A 45 -6.02 -26.26 13.92
N LEU A 46 -5.40 -27.23 14.58
CA LEU A 46 -6.08 -28.13 15.53
C LEU A 46 -5.87 -27.71 16.99
N GLY A 47 -4.86 -26.91 17.28
CA GLY A 47 -4.59 -26.39 18.62
C GLY A 47 -5.30 -25.06 18.92
N THR A 48 -5.21 -24.65 20.18
CA THR A 48 -5.58 -23.32 20.65
C THR A 48 -4.32 -22.48 20.82
N PHE A 49 -4.16 -21.44 20.01
CA PHE A 49 -2.96 -20.59 20.03
C PHE A 49 -3.32 -19.18 20.47
N THR A 50 -2.74 -18.77 21.60
CA THR A 50 -2.75 -17.37 22.02
C THR A 50 -1.84 -16.57 21.08
N GLY A 51 -2.29 -15.37 20.66
CA GLY A 51 -1.50 -14.51 19.78
C GLY A 51 -1.57 -14.86 18.28
N TYR A 52 -2.51 -15.71 17.86
CA TYR A 52 -2.81 -16.00 16.46
C TYR A 52 -4.28 -15.70 16.14
N VAL A 53 -4.56 -15.45 14.86
CA VAL A 53 -5.90 -15.22 14.33
C VAL A 53 -6.15 -16.19 13.20
N ALA A 54 -7.24 -16.94 13.33
CA ALA A 54 -7.75 -17.79 12.28
C ALA A 54 -8.90 -17.08 11.56
N PHE A 55 -8.85 -17.01 10.23
CA PHE A 55 -9.92 -16.45 9.42
C PHE A 55 -10.02 -17.19 8.08
N VAL A 56 -11.18 -17.13 7.44
CA VAL A 56 -11.40 -17.71 6.11
C VAL A 56 -11.35 -16.58 5.08
N ASP A 57 -10.60 -16.81 4.01
CA ASP A 57 -10.45 -15.89 2.88
C ASP A 57 -10.43 -16.69 1.57
N GLY A 58 -10.47 -16.02 0.43
CA GLY A 58 -10.55 -16.63 -0.90
C GLY A 58 -11.95 -16.64 -1.49
N HIS A 59 -12.08 -17.18 -2.71
CA HIS A 59 -13.36 -17.27 -3.42
C HIS A 59 -14.30 -18.25 -2.70
N GLU A 60 -15.62 -18.04 -2.80
CA GLU A 60 -16.62 -18.94 -2.19
C GLU A 60 -16.44 -20.40 -2.63
N ASP A 61 -16.03 -20.62 -3.88
CA ASP A 61 -15.76 -21.96 -4.43
C ASP A 61 -14.45 -22.58 -3.95
N ARG A 62 -13.54 -21.79 -3.35
CA ARG A 62 -12.21 -22.21 -2.90
C ARG A 62 -11.81 -21.48 -1.61
N PRO A 63 -12.53 -21.70 -0.50
CA PRO A 63 -12.20 -21.06 0.76
C PRO A 63 -10.85 -21.56 1.27
N GLN A 64 -10.08 -20.65 1.87
CA GLN A 64 -8.79 -20.93 2.49
C GLN A 64 -8.85 -20.52 3.95
N LEU A 65 -8.57 -21.46 4.85
CA LEU A 65 -8.30 -21.14 6.25
C LEU A 65 -6.90 -20.54 6.35
N ARG A 66 -6.81 -19.29 6.79
CA ARG A 66 -5.56 -18.61 7.11
C ARG A 66 -5.41 -18.52 8.62
N ILE A 67 -4.22 -18.83 9.11
CA ILE A 67 -3.85 -18.64 10.51
C ILE A 67 -2.60 -17.77 10.54
N SER A 68 -2.70 -16.58 11.13
CA SER A 68 -1.64 -15.58 11.11
C SER A 68 -1.30 -15.11 12.52
N PRO A 69 -0.01 -14.87 12.83
CA PRO A 69 0.38 -14.30 14.11
C PRO A 69 -0.17 -12.88 14.22
N LEU A 70 -0.74 -12.57 15.37
CA LEU A 70 -1.25 -11.25 15.68
C LEU A 70 -0.08 -10.24 15.72
N HIS A 71 1.04 -10.65 16.30
CA HIS A 71 2.28 -9.88 16.44
C HIS A 71 3.43 -10.73 15.87
N VAL A 72 4.18 -10.16 14.92
CA VAL A 72 5.31 -10.87 14.29
C VAL A 72 6.61 -10.73 15.08
N GLY A 73 6.67 -9.77 16.02
CA GLY A 73 7.90 -9.46 16.73
C GLY A 73 8.49 -10.63 17.50
N GLU A 74 7.68 -11.36 18.27
CA GLU A 74 8.15 -12.53 19.02
C GLU A 74 8.68 -13.62 18.09
N VAL A 75 7.99 -13.87 16.97
CA VAL A 75 8.37 -14.88 15.97
C VAL A 75 9.72 -14.53 15.33
N LEU A 76 9.89 -13.27 14.93
CA LEU A 76 11.11 -12.79 14.29
C LEU A 76 12.29 -12.69 15.28
N SER A 77 12.03 -12.28 16.51
CA SER A 77 13.03 -12.23 17.57
C SER A 77 13.60 -13.61 17.89
N GLY A 78 12.75 -14.61 18.04
CA GLY A 78 13.18 -15.98 18.35
C GLY A 78 13.86 -16.72 17.19
N SER A 79 13.61 -16.31 15.94
CA SER A 79 13.99 -17.11 14.76
C SER A 79 14.98 -16.42 13.82
N VAL A 80 14.97 -15.09 13.75
CA VAL A 80 15.69 -14.32 12.72
C VAL A 80 16.81 -13.50 13.34
N TRP A 81 16.50 -12.57 14.25
CA TRP A 81 17.45 -11.52 14.64
C TRP A 81 18.70 -12.02 15.36
N GLY A 82 18.64 -13.17 16.04
CA GLY A 82 19.81 -13.81 16.65
C GLY A 82 20.75 -14.50 15.65
N ASN A 83 20.30 -14.74 14.42
CA ASN A 83 21.01 -15.55 13.42
C ASN A 83 21.57 -14.74 12.25
N VAL A 84 21.20 -13.45 12.13
CA VAL A 84 21.59 -12.61 11.00
C VAL A 84 21.91 -11.18 11.44
N SER A 85 22.85 -10.53 10.75
CA SER A 85 22.97 -9.08 10.75
C SER A 85 22.01 -8.51 9.71
N ALA A 86 20.99 -7.76 10.15
CA ALA A 86 19.93 -7.26 9.29
C ALA A 86 20.02 -5.74 9.09
N VAL A 87 19.84 -5.28 7.85
CA VAL A 87 19.63 -3.87 7.51
C VAL A 87 18.21 -3.72 7.01
N LEU A 88 17.36 -3.04 7.78
CA LEU A 88 15.99 -2.74 7.38
C LEU A 88 15.95 -1.33 6.81
N THR A 89 15.80 -1.22 5.49
CA THR A 89 15.73 0.07 4.80
C THR A 89 14.44 0.20 4.01
N SER A 90 13.83 1.37 4.08
CA SER A 90 12.66 1.75 3.28
C SER A 90 12.59 3.27 3.21
N ALA A 91 11.98 3.80 2.15
CA ALA A 91 11.67 5.23 2.05
C ALA A 91 10.69 5.70 3.14
N THR A 92 9.94 4.77 3.74
CA THR A 92 8.94 5.06 4.78
C THR A 92 9.04 4.05 5.92
N VAL A 93 10.13 4.12 6.70
CA VAL A 93 10.25 3.34 7.95
C VAL A 93 9.51 4.07 9.08
N PRO A 94 8.42 3.52 9.63
CA PRO A 94 7.79 4.13 10.79
C PRO A 94 8.67 3.95 12.02
N ALA A 95 8.70 4.95 12.90
CA ALA A 95 9.48 4.90 14.16
C ALA A 95 9.11 3.70 15.06
N SER A 96 7.89 3.17 14.91
CA SER A 96 7.42 1.99 15.64
C SER A 96 7.85 0.65 15.03
N LEU A 97 8.56 0.63 13.89
CA LEU A 97 8.96 -0.61 13.23
C LEU A 97 9.78 -1.55 14.13
N PRO A 98 10.82 -1.08 14.86
CA PRO A 98 11.66 -1.97 15.66
C PRO A 98 10.87 -2.82 16.66
N GLU A 99 9.97 -2.19 17.41
CA GLU A 99 9.09 -2.88 18.34
C GLU A 99 8.15 -3.87 17.62
N ARG A 100 7.54 -3.45 16.52
CA ARG A 100 6.59 -4.27 15.74
C ARG A 100 7.21 -5.54 15.17
N VAL A 101 8.49 -5.51 14.82
CA VAL A 101 9.23 -6.65 14.27
C VAL A 101 10.13 -7.33 15.31
N GLY A 102 10.11 -6.88 16.56
CA GLY A 102 10.82 -7.53 17.66
C GLY A 102 12.34 -7.38 17.61
N LEU A 103 12.84 -6.29 17.01
CA LEU A 103 14.26 -5.96 17.06
C LEU A 103 14.68 -5.63 18.51
N PRO A 104 15.84 -6.11 18.97
CA PRO A 104 16.34 -5.77 20.30
C PRO A 104 16.63 -4.27 20.38
N LEU A 105 16.15 -3.59 21.42
CA LEU A 105 16.42 -2.15 21.60
C LEU A 105 17.92 -1.90 21.77
N ASP A 106 18.60 -2.79 22.48
CA ASP A 106 20.06 -2.77 22.61
C ASP A 106 20.70 -3.28 21.32
N GLY A 107 21.44 -2.41 20.63
CA GLY A 107 22.16 -2.74 19.39
C GLY A 107 21.40 -2.45 18.09
N THR A 108 20.17 -1.92 18.15
CA THR A 108 19.48 -1.42 16.95
C THR A 108 19.76 0.06 16.76
N GLU A 109 20.52 0.40 15.71
CA GLU A 109 20.68 1.77 15.25
C GLU A 109 19.51 2.17 14.33
N VAL A 110 18.87 3.31 14.61
CA VAL A 110 17.82 3.86 13.77
C VAL A 110 18.32 5.16 13.16
N LEU A 111 18.53 5.14 11.84
CA LEU A 111 18.94 6.30 11.07
C LEU A 111 17.76 6.80 10.22
N SER A 112 17.47 8.09 10.30
CA SER A 112 16.58 8.77 9.37
C SER A 112 17.42 9.65 8.46
N VAL A 113 17.36 9.39 7.16
CA VAL A 113 18.05 10.20 6.14
C VAL A 113 17.02 11.09 5.46
N GLU A 114 17.30 12.38 5.37
CA GLU A 114 16.45 13.32 4.66
C GLU A 114 16.43 13.02 3.16
N SER A 115 15.31 13.31 2.49
CA SER A 115 15.24 13.16 1.05
C SER A 115 16.19 14.16 0.37
N PRO A 116 16.93 13.76 -0.67
CA PRO A 116 17.76 14.69 -1.43
C PRO A 116 16.97 15.63 -2.34
N PHE A 117 15.63 15.51 -2.40
CA PHE A 117 14.78 16.27 -3.32
C PHE A 117 14.09 17.46 -2.64
N ASP A 118 13.99 18.57 -3.36
CA ASP A 118 13.32 19.80 -2.91
C ASP A 118 11.80 19.70 -3.10
N TYR A 119 11.12 18.96 -2.22
CA TYR A 119 9.67 18.80 -2.25
C TYR A 119 8.92 20.14 -2.07
N GLU A 120 9.45 21.07 -1.29
CA GLU A 120 8.75 22.32 -0.98
C GLU A 120 8.60 23.18 -2.22
N LYS A 121 9.67 23.25 -3.03
CA LYS A 121 9.65 23.94 -4.32
C LYS A 121 8.93 23.14 -5.39
N ASN A 122 9.25 21.86 -5.54
CA ASN A 122 8.86 21.06 -6.70
C ASN A 122 7.48 20.41 -6.57
N SER A 123 6.86 20.44 -5.39
CA SER A 123 5.60 19.73 -5.19
C SER A 123 4.54 20.54 -4.46
N ARG A 124 3.28 20.19 -4.73
CA ARG A 124 2.12 20.77 -4.06
C ARG A 124 1.26 19.69 -3.42
N LEU A 125 0.72 19.99 -2.24
CA LEU A 125 -0.32 19.18 -1.59
C LEU A 125 -1.64 19.96 -1.63
N TYR A 126 -2.60 19.43 -2.37
CA TYR A 126 -3.92 20.03 -2.53
C TYR A 126 -4.97 19.34 -1.65
N CYS A 127 -5.59 20.11 -0.77
CA CYS A 127 -6.76 19.69 0.00
C CYS A 127 -7.47 20.92 0.57
N SER A 128 -8.81 20.97 0.51
CA SER A 128 -9.59 22.07 1.10
C SER A 128 -10.50 21.60 2.25
N PRO A 129 -10.64 22.40 3.33
CA PRO A 129 -11.64 22.15 4.36
C PRO A 129 -13.09 22.35 3.86
N THR A 130 -13.28 22.96 2.69
CA THR A 130 -14.61 23.23 2.10
C THR A 130 -15.16 22.08 1.27
N PHE A 131 -14.39 21.02 1.04
CA PHE A 131 -14.87 19.86 0.28
C PHE A 131 -16.08 19.20 0.97
N PRO A 132 -17.00 18.59 0.20
CA PRO A 132 -18.11 17.84 0.76
C PRO A 132 -17.62 16.68 1.65
N ASP A 133 -18.47 16.24 2.57
CA ASP A 133 -18.16 15.02 3.34
C ASP A 133 -18.21 13.78 2.43
N ARG A 134 -17.44 12.74 2.76
CA ARG A 134 -17.42 11.48 1.98
C ARG A 134 -18.78 10.76 1.92
N ASN A 135 -19.67 11.09 2.85
CA ASN A 135 -21.03 10.56 2.93
C ASN A 135 -22.08 11.50 2.30
N ASP A 136 -21.67 12.69 1.83
CA ASP A 136 -22.55 13.61 1.13
C ASP A 136 -22.93 13.02 -0.24
N PRO A 137 -24.21 13.03 -0.65
CA PRO A 137 -24.61 12.55 -1.97
C PRO A 137 -23.89 13.23 -3.13
N ARG A 138 -23.43 14.48 -2.95
CA ARG A 138 -22.69 15.26 -3.96
C ARG A 138 -21.22 14.90 -4.05
N PHE A 139 -20.70 14.07 -3.14
CA PHE A 139 -19.27 13.77 -3.05
C PHE A 139 -18.72 13.12 -4.32
N THR A 140 -19.47 12.21 -4.92
CA THR A 140 -19.05 11.52 -6.15
C THR A 140 -18.92 12.50 -7.33
N ASP A 141 -19.92 13.34 -7.55
CA ASP A 141 -19.88 14.34 -8.62
C ASP A 141 -18.76 15.35 -8.38
N PHE A 142 -18.58 15.80 -7.13
CA PHE A 142 -17.45 16.65 -6.74
C PHE A 142 -16.10 16.02 -7.09
N VAL A 143 -15.89 14.73 -6.76
CA VAL A 143 -14.63 14.03 -7.10
C VAL A 143 -14.44 13.97 -8.61
N HIS A 144 -15.49 13.74 -9.39
CA HIS A 144 -15.40 13.71 -10.84
C HIS A 144 -15.04 15.07 -11.44
N ASP A 145 -15.63 16.15 -10.92
CA ASP A 145 -15.34 17.52 -11.38
C ASP A 145 -13.91 17.94 -11.03
N GLU A 146 -13.40 17.57 -9.84
CA GLU A 146 -12.00 17.78 -9.47
C GLU A 146 -11.06 16.95 -10.34
N LEU A 147 -11.37 15.67 -10.62
CA LEU A 147 -10.58 14.84 -11.52
C LEU A 147 -10.50 15.45 -12.92
N GLU A 148 -11.64 15.87 -13.48
CA GLU A 148 -11.69 16.48 -14.81
C GLU A 148 -10.83 17.74 -14.91
N ALA A 149 -10.97 18.65 -13.95
CA ALA A 149 -10.19 19.89 -13.91
C ALA A 149 -8.69 19.63 -13.75
N LEU A 150 -8.31 18.77 -12.80
CA LEU A 150 -6.91 18.52 -12.48
C LEU A 150 -6.22 17.69 -13.58
N ILE A 151 -6.87 16.64 -14.10
CA ILE A 151 -6.32 15.84 -15.21
C ILE A 151 -6.21 16.68 -16.47
N GLY A 152 -7.20 17.52 -16.76
CA GLY A 152 -7.16 18.44 -17.88
C GLY A 152 -5.99 19.42 -17.78
N ALA A 153 -5.73 19.98 -16.59
CA ALA A 153 -4.60 20.86 -16.34
C ALA A 153 -3.24 20.13 -16.41
N ALA A 154 -3.18 18.88 -15.95
CA ALA A 154 -2.00 18.02 -16.03
C ALA A 154 -1.75 17.46 -17.44
N GLY A 155 -2.69 17.63 -18.38
CA GLY A 155 -2.63 17.05 -19.72
C GLY A 155 -2.55 15.52 -19.71
N GLY A 156 -3.19 14.87 -18.73
CA GLY A 156 -2.96 13.46 -18.43
C GLY A 156 -2.02 13.29 -17.23
N ARG A 157 -0.98 12.45 -17.38
CA ARG A 157 0.08 12.23 -16.38
C ARG A 157 -0.39 11.94 -14.96
N THR A 158 -1.51 11.23 -14.85
CA THR A 158 -2.22 11.12 -13.58
C THR A 158 -2.28 9.69 -13.07
N LEU A 159 -2.00 9.55 -11.77
CA LEU A 159 -2.32 8.38 -10.98
C LEU A 159 -3.48 8.70 -10.03
N ALA A 160 -4.68 8.17 -10.30
CA ALA A 160 -5.85 8.32 -9.43
C ALA A 160 -6.08 7.02 -8.63
N LEU A 161 -6.02 7.15 -7.30
CA LEU A 161 -6.12 6.05 -6.34
C LEU A 161 -7.45 6.12 -5.58
N PHE A 162 -8.21 5.03 -5.70
CA PHE A 162 -9.55 4.93 -5.12
C PHE A 162 -9.60 3.96 -3.93
N THR A 163 -10.34 4.34 -2.89
CA THR A 163 -10.58 3.50 -1.70
C THR A 163 -11.57 2.35 -1.94
N SER A 164 -12.39 2.42 -2.99
CA SER A 164 -13.37 1.37 -3.31
C SER A 164 -13.47 1.09 -4.80
N ASN A 165 -13.75 -0.17 -5.15
CA ASN A 165 -14.00 -0.55 -6.54
C ASN A 165 -15.19 0.20 -7.12
N LYS A 166 -16.25 0.44 -6.33
CA LYS A 166 -17.41 1.21 -6.81
C LYS A 166 -17.02 2.62 -7.27
N ALA A 167 -16.23 3.34 -6.48
CA ALA A 167 -15.75 4.67 -6.84
C ALA A 167 -14.82 4.64 -8.06
N LEU A 168 -13.91 3.65 -8.13
CA LEU A 168 -13.03 3.43 -9.27
C LEU A 168 -13.83 3.28 -10.59
N HIS A 169 -14.79 2.35 -10.63
CA HIS A 169 -15.56 2.09 -11.86
C HIS A 169 -16.39 3.32 -12.28
N ALA A 170 -17.01 4.01 -11.31
CA ALA A 170 -17.80 5.21 -11.58
C ALA A 170 -16.93 6.35 -12.17
N ALA A 171 -15.76 6.59 -11.58
CA ALA A 171 -14.83 7.61 -12.04
C ALA A 171 -14.21 7.25 -13.40
N THR A 172 -13.85 5.97 -13.63
CA THR A 172 -13.34 5.51 -14.93
C THR A 172 -14.36 5.74 -16.04
N ALA A 173 -15.63 5.39 -15.80
CA ALA A 173 -16.69 5.61 -16.79
C ALA A 173 -16.89 7.10 -17.09
N ALA A 174 -17.03 7.92 -16.04
CA ALA A 174 -17.25 9.36 -16.18
C ALA A 174 -16.07 10.06 -16.90
N MET A 175 -14.83 9.76 -16.53
CA MET A 175 -13.66 10.44 -17.10
C MET A 175 -13.38 10.02 -18.55
N ARG A 176 -13.76 8.81 -18.97
CA ARG A 176 -13.70 8.40 -20.38
C ARG A 176 -14.68 9.17 -21.28
N GLU A 177 -15.78 9.65 -20.72
CA GLU A 177 -16.75 10.48 -21.45
C GLU A 177 -16.34 11.95 -21.48
N ARG A 178 -15.75 12.45 -20.38
CA ARG A 178 -15.44 13.87 -20.22
C ARG A 178 -14.06 14.28 -20.74
N LEU A 179 -13.09 13.37 -20.77
CA LEU A 179 -11.71 13.66 -21.13
C LEU A 179 -11.30 12.92 -22.42
N SER A 180 -10.43 13.55 -23.20
CA SER A 180 -9.86 12.96 -24.42
C SER A 180 -8.59 12.13 -24.18
N VAL A 181 -8.06 12.15 -22.95
CA VAL A 181 -6.84 11.40 -22.59
C VAL A 181 -7.14 9.93 -22.29
N PRO A 182 -6.19 8.99 -22.51
CA PRO A 182 -6.40 7.58 -22.21
C PRO A 182 -6.56 7.32 -20.70
N ILE A 183 -7.72 6.78 -20.30
CA ILE A 183 -7.96 6.32 -18.93
C ILE A 183 -7.78 4.80 -18.85
N LEU A 184 -6.72 4.37 -18.17
CA LEU A 184 -6.29 2.98 -18.02
C LEU A 184 -6.78 2.41 -16.68
N SER A 185 -7.41 1.22 -16.69
CA SER A 185 -7.98 0.60 -15.49
C SER A 185 -7.64 -0.88 -15.37
N PRO A 186 -7.46 -1.43 -14.14
CA PRO A 186 -7.25 -2.86 -13.89
C PRO A 186 -8.39 -3.77 -14.34
N ALA A 187 -9.56 -3.20 -14.65
CA ALA A 187 -10.66 -3.94 -15.27
C ALA A 187 -10.33 -4.37 -16.71
N ASP A 188 -9.47 -3.62 -17.41
CA ASP A 188 -9.18 -3.81 -18.83
C ASP A 188 -7.82 -4.48 -19.06
N TYR A 189 -6.85 -4.24 -18.18
CA TYR A 189 -5.46 -4.64 -18.39
C TYR A 189 -4.82 -5.24 -17.13
N SER A 190 -3.83 -6.11 -17.34
CA SER A 190 -3.01 -6.62 -16.25
C SER A 190 -2.17 -5.50 -15.62
N ARG A 191 -1.73 -5.71 -14.38
CA ARG A 191 -0.91 -4.73 -13.66
C ARG A 191 0.35 -4.31 -14.41
N GLN A 192 1.05 -5.30 -14.96
CA GLN A 192 2.26 -5.05 -15.73
C GLN A 192 1.95 -4.26 -17.00
N ARG A 193 0.87 -4.60 -17.70
CA ARG A 193 0.48 -3.90 -18.94
C ARG A 193 0.07 -2.45 -18.69
N LEU A 194 -0.62 -2.17 -17.58
CA LEU A 194 -0.98 -0.80 -17.19
C LEU A 194 0.25 0.08 -16.99
N ILE A 195 1.28 -0.45 -16.33
CA ILE A 195 2.53 0.26 -16.11
C ILE A 195 3.23 0.54 -17.44
N GLU A 196 3.34 -0.48 -18.30
CA GLU A 196 3.95 -0.34 -19.63
C GLU A 196 3.25 0.73 -20.46
N MET A 197 1.93 0.65 -20.59
CA MET A 197 1.14 1.62 -21.37
C MET A 197 1.25 3.03 -20.79
N PHE A 198 1.31 3.17 -19.47
CA PHE A 198 1.50 4.45 -18.82
C PHE A 198 2.88 5.02 -19.13
N MET A 199 3.94 4.22 -19.04
CA MET A 199 5.29 4.68 -19.38
C MET A 199 5.47 5.01 -20.88
N GLU A 200 4.69 4.39 -21.76
CA GLU A 200 4.72 4.62 -23.22
C GLU A 200 3.97 5.90 -23.65
N ASP A 201 2.99 6.37 -22.87
CA ASP A 201 2.14 7.52 -23.21
C ASP A 201 1.97 8.48 -22.01
N GLU A 202 2.69 9.60 -22.06
CA GLU A 202 2.62 10.67 -21.05
C GLU A 202 1.21 11.22 -20.86
N SER A 203 0.37 11.23 -21.90
CA SER A 203 -0.99 11.74 -21.78
C SER A 203 -1.93 10.79 -21.02
N SER A 204 -1.51 9.55 -20.77
CA SER A 204 -2.37 8.56 -20.14
C SER A 204 -2.56 8.79 -18.63
N CYS A 205 -3.62 8.19 -18.08
CA CYS A 205 -3.94 8.20 -16.67
C CYS A 205 -4.20 6.78 -16.18
N ILE A 206 -3.64 6.39 -15.04
CA ILE A 206 -4.02 5.13 -14.37
C ILE A 206 -5.03 5.42 -13.27
N PHE A 207 -6.16 4.72 -13.35
CA PHE A 207 -7.19 4.70 -12.31
C PHE A 207 -7.15 3.32 -11.65
N ALA A 208 -6.82 3.24 -10.37
CA ALA A 208 -6.71 1.96 -9.68
C ALA A 208 -7.11 2.04 -8.20
N SER A 209 -7.25 0.89 -7.56
CA SER A 209 -7.38 0.81 -6.11
C SER A 209 -6.07 1.19 -5.42
N GLN A 210 -6.15 1.74 -4.21
CA GLN A 210 -4.95 2.12 -3.43
C GLN A 210 -3.94 0.98 -3.25
N SER A 211 -4.40 -0.26 -3.06
CA SER A 211 -3.54 -1.43 -2.91
C SER A 211 -2.77 -1.79 -4.18
N PHE A 212 -3.25 -1.37 -5.35
CA PHE A 212 -2.66 -1.73 -6.63
C PHE A 212 -1.23 -1.17 -6.81
N PHE A 213 -0.88 -0.09 -6.13
CA PHE A 213 0.40 0.62 -6.32
C PHE A 213 1.48 0.34 -5.27
N GLN A 214 1.24 -0.58 -4.34
CA GLN A 214 2.30 -1.01 -3.42
C GLN A 214 3.41 -1.75 -4.17
N GLY A 215 4.64 -1.20 -4.12
CA GLY A 215 5.82 -1.81 -4.74
C GLY A 215 5.97 -1.60 -6.25
N ILE A 216 5.27 -0.64 -6.86
CA ILE A 216 5.50 -0.24 -8.26
C ILE A 216 6.34 1.01 -8.31
N ASP A 217 7.40 0.98 -9.10
CA ASP A 217 8.15 2.17 -9.51
C ASP A 217 7.65 2.60 -10.92
N LEU A 218 6.97 3.74 -11.02
CA LEU A 218 6.63 4.44 -12.29
C LEU A 218 7.65 5.56 -12.63
N PRO A 219 8.90 5.27 -13.03
CA PRO A 219 9.89 6.31 -13.22
C PRO A 219 9.55 7.18 -14.44
N GLY A 220 9.81 8.49 -14.34
CA GLY A 220 9.81 9.39 -15.49
C GLY A 220 8.72 10.47 -15.50
N ARG A 221 8.71 11.23 -16.59
CA ARG A 221 7.89 12.43 -16.85
C ARG A 221 6.39 12.18 -16.84
N THR A 222 5.99 10.91 -16.95
CA THR A 222 4.61 10.49 -17.05
C THR A 222 3.78 10.74 -15.79
N LEU A 223 4.38 11.06 -14.64
CA LEU A 223 3.61 11.27 -13.40
C LEU A 223 3.85 12.66 -12.80
N SER A 224 2.91 13.56 -13.02
CA SER A 224 2.89 14.90 -12.41
C SER A 224 1.71 15.11 -11.46
N LEU A 225 0.72 14.21 -11.46
CA LEU A 225 -0.45 14.29 -10.60
C LEU A 225 -0.76 12.94 -9.94
N VAL A 226 -0.80 12.92 -8.60
CA VAL A 226 -1.35 11.81 -7.80
C VAL A 226 -2.62 12.28 -7.12
N VAL A 227 -3.75 11.62 -7.39
CA VAL A 227 -5.04 11.92 -6.76
C VAL A 227 -5.44 10.78 -5.83
N LEU A 228 -5.84 11.10 -4.60
CA LEU A 228 -6.50 10.18 -3.69
C LEU A 228 -7.94 10.65 -3.49
N ASP A 229 -8.91 9.80 -3.82
CA ASP A 229 -10.34 10.11 -3.64
C ASP A 229 -10.68 10.30 -2.16
N LYS A 230 -10.08 9.50 -1.29
CA LYS A 230 -10.26 9.49 0.16
C LYS A 230 -8.96 9.12 0.87
N LEU A 231 -8.87 9.50 2.15
CA LEU A 231 -7.75 9.06 2.99
C LEU A 231 -7.64 7.52 3.03
N PRO A 232 -6.43 6.96 2.90
CA PRO A 232 -6.20 5.51 2.74
C PRO A 232 -6.26 4.76 4.08
N PHE A 233 -7.37 4.89 4.81
CA PHE A 233 -7.57 4.09 6.01
C PHE A 233 -7.77 2.62 5.67
N PRO A 234 -7.25 1.70 6.51
CA PRO A 234 -7.48 0.28 6.32
C PRO A 234 -8.97 -0.04 6.37
N ARG A 235 -9.35 -1.13 5.71
CA ARG A 235 -10.75 -1.54 5.72
C ARG A 235 -11.18 -1.99 7.13
N PRO A 236 -12.41 -1.68 7.54
CA PRO A 236 -12.93 -2.14 8.83
C PRO A 236 -13.09 -3.66 8.91
N ASP A 237 -13.32 -4.35 7.79
CA ASP A 237 -13.61 -5.78 7.71
C ASP A 237 -12.36 -6.66 7.52
N ASP A 238 -11.16 -6.09 7.58
CA ASP A 238 -9.90 -6.86 7.55
C ASP A 238 -9.78 -7.70 8.84
N PRO A 239 -9.82 -9.06 8.75
CA PRO A 239 -9.89 -9.90 9.94
C PRO A 239 -8.66 -9.79 10.85
N LEU A 240 -7.48 -9.59 10.26
CA LEU A 240 -6.24 -9.49 11.01
C LEU A 240 -6.15 -8.14 11.72
N LEU A 241 -6.58 -7.06 11.06
CA LEU A 241 -6.64 -5.75 11.68
C LEU A 241 -7.73 -5.68 12.74
N GLU A 242 -8.89 -6.29 12.53
CA GLU A 242 -9.94 -6.40 13.56
C GLU A 242 -9.41 -7.05 14.83
N ALA A 243 -8.77 -8.22 14.71
CA ALA A 243 -8.18 -8.87 15.87
C ALA A 243 -7.07 -8.04 16.54
N ARG A 244 -6.28 -7.28 15.77
CA ARG A 244 -5.29 -6.34 16.34
C ARG A 244 -5.97 -5.17 17.05
N ARG A 245 -7.06 -4.63 16.50
CA ARG A 245 -7.87 -3.56 17.11
C ARG A 245 -8.47 -4.05 18.43
N GLU A 246 -8.96 -5.28 18.48
CA GLU A 246 -9.47 -5.91 19.70
C GLU A 246 -8.39 -6.05 20.77
N ALA A 247 -7.19 -6.53 20.41
CA ALA A 247 -6.10 -6.72 21.36
C ALA A 247 -5.58 -5.42 21.99
N VAL A 248 -5.61 -4.31 21.24
CA VAL A 248 -5.17 -2.99 21.73
C VAL A 248 -6.32 -2.22 22.40
N GLY A 249 -7.56 -2.62 22.15
CA GLY A 249 -8.78 -1.96 22.61
C GLY A 249 -9.28 -0.88 21.63
N ARG A 250 -10.60 -0.84 21.42
CA ARG A 250 -11.26 0.02 20.43
C ARG A 250 -10.95 1.52 20.58
N ASP A 251 -10.80 2.01 21.81
CA ASP A 251 -10.53 3.43 22.07
C ASP A 251 -9.12 3.87 21.63
N LYS A 252 -8.18 2.92 21.57
CA LYS A 252 -6.78 3.18 21.22
C LYS A 252 -6.42 2.72 19.81
N SER A 253 -7.19 1.79 19.25
CA SER A 253 -6.89 1.14 17.98
C SER A 253 -6.80 2.12 16.81
N PHE A 254 -7.64 3.16 16.79
CA PHE A 254 -7.58 4.18 15.74
C PHE A 254 -6.21 4.87 15.71
N GLY A 255 -5.71 5.31 16.86
CA GLY A 255 -4.44 6.04 16.97
C GLY A 255 -3.21 5.15 16.82
N LEU A 256 -3.27 3.90 17.29
CA LEU A 256 -2.12 2.99 17.32
C LEU A 256 -2.02 2.08 16.08
N ILE A 257 -3.12 1.85 15.36
CA ILE A 257 -3.18 0.92 14.23
C ILE A 257 -3.61 1.67 12.96
N ASP A 258 -4.82 2.22 12.94
CA ASP A 258 -5.41 2.71 11.69
C ASP A 258 -4.72 3.99 11.18
N LEU A 259 -4.42 4.93 12.07
CA LEU A 259 -3.77 6.20 11.73
C LEU A 259 -2.33 5.99 11.22
N PRO A 260 -1.45 5.19 11.87
CA PRO A 260 -0.13 4.87 11.32
C PRO A 260 -0.19 4.17 9.95
N ILE A 261 -1.13 3.22 9.76
CA ILE A 261 -1.29 2.55 8.46
C ILE A 261 -1.69 3.56 7.38
N ALA A 262 -2.66 4.43 7.67
CA ALA A 262 -3.08 5.47 6.74
C ALA A 262 -1.96 6.47 6.44
N ALA A 263 -1.18 6.87 7.45
CA ALA A 263 -0.05 7.77 7.30
C ALA A 263 1.04 7.16 6.39
N THR A 264 1.42 5.91 6.61
CA THR A 264 2.37 5.19 5.75
C THR A 264 1.84 5.03 4.33
N SER A 265 0.57 4.66 4.16
CA SER A 265 -0.02 4.50 2.82
C SER A 265 -0.09 5.83 2.07
N LEU A 266 -0.38 6.93 2.77
CA LEU A 266 -0.42 8.28 2.19
C LEU A 266 0.99 8.73 1.78
N ALA A 267 1.99 8.52 2.63
CA ALA A 267 3.39 8.79 2.32
C ALA A 267 3.89 7.99 1.12
N GLN A 268 3.51 6.72 1.03
CA GLN A 268 3.85 5.87 -0.12
C GLN A 268 3.19 6.33 -1.42
N ALA A 269 1.94 6.79 -1.36
CA ALA A 269 1.27 7.35 -2.53
C ALA A 269 1.96 8.65 -2.99
N ALA A 270 2.28 9.55 -2.05
CA ALA A 270 2.96 10.81 -2.33
C ALA A 270 4.41 10.62 -2.83
N GLY A 271 5.14 9.66 -2.26
CA GLY A 271 6.52 9.35 -2.66
C GLY A 271 6.66 8.78 -4.07
N ARG A 272 5.56 8.49 -4.77
CA ARG A 272 5.60 8.14 -6.19
C ARG A 272 5.83 9.35 -7.10
N LEU A 273 5.51 10.55 -6.61
CA LEU A 273 5.51 11.79 -7.39
C LEU A 273 6.93 12.31 -7.70
N ILE A 274 7.83 12.34 -6.71
CA ILE A 274 9.15 12.95 -6.85
C ILE A 274 10.23 11.89 -6.64
N ARG A 275 10.95 11.53 -7.70
CA ARG A 275 12.02 10.51 -7.69
C ARG A 275 13.33 10.98 -8.30
N THR A 276 13.30 12.06 -9.06
CA THR A 276 14.48 12.77 -9.54
C THR A 276 14.48 14.20 -9.03
N SER A 277 15.62 14.89 -9.10
CA SER A 277 15.73 16.29 -8.68
C SER A 277 14.93 17.27 -9.55
N THR A 278 14.51 16.83 -10.74
CA THR A 278 13.75 17.62 -11.71
C THR A 278 12.27 17.31 -11.72
N ASP A 279 11.83 16.23 -11.04
CA ASP A 279 10.42 15.89 -10.99
C ASP A 279 9.65 16.98 -10.26
N GLN A 280 8.48 17.32 -10.79
CA GLN A 280 7.55 18.28 -10.21
C GLN A 280 6.14 17.71 -10.28
N GLY A 281 5.30 18.05 -9.30
CA GLY A 281 3.92 17.60 -9.36
C GLY A 281 3.05 17.90 -8.15
N VAL A 282 1.87 17.32 -8.18
CA VAL A 282 0.81 17.57 -7.21
C VAL A 282 0.33 16.26 -6.60
N VAL A 283 0.18 16.25 -5.28
CA VAL A 283 -0.64 15.27 -4.58
C VAL A 283 -1.95 15.94 -4.22
N ALA A 284 -3.06 15.49 -4.80
CA ALA A 284 -4.41 15.96 -4.48
C ALA A 284 -5.11 14.94 -3.60
N VAL A 285 -5.53 15.34 -2.41
CA VAL A 285 -6.31 14.50 -1.49
C VAL A 285 -7.71 15.09 -1.38
N LEU A 286 -8.68 14.44 -2.03
CA LEU A 286 -10.07 14.91 -2.14
C LEU A 286 -10.90 14.55 -0.88
N ASP A 287 -10.29 14.70 0.29
CA ASP A 287 -10.88 14.36 1.58
C ASP A 287 -10.60 15.47 2.60
N LYS A 288 -11.65 16.25 2.94
CA LYS A 288 -11.54 17.38 3.87
C LYS A 288 -10.90 17.01 5.21
N ARG A 289 -10.94 15.73 5.63
CA ARG A 289 -10.35 15.25 6.89
C ARG A 289 -8.84 15.49 6.96
N LEU A 290 -8.13 15.57 5.83
CA LEU A 290 -6.72 15.95 5.81
C LEU A 290 -6.50 17.42 6.23
N ALA A 291 -7.55 18.26 6.19
CA ALA A 291 -7.51 19.64 6.65
C ALA A 291 -8.25 19.87 7.98
N THR A 292 -9.24 19.04 8.33
CA THR A 292 -10.17 19.32 9.44
C THR A 292 -10.13 18.34 10.60
N ALA A 293 -9.69 17.08 10.40
CA ALA A 293 -9.78 16.07 11.45
C ALA A 293 -8.71 16.26 12.53
N GLY A 294 -8.98 15.96 13.80
CA GLY A 294 -8.02 16.18 14.89
C GLY A 294 -6.65 15.50 14.70
N TYR A 295 -6.60 14.44 13.89
CA TYR A 295 -5.38 13.68 13.55
C TYR A 295 -4.64 14.18 12.29
N TRP A 296 -5.10 15.27 11.65
CA TRP A 296 -4.56 15.72 10.36
C TRP A 296 -3.05 15.98 10.40
N ARG A 297 -2.55 16.51 11.53
CA ARG A 297 -1.12 16.80 11.71
C ARG A 297 -0.26 15.54 11.62
N THR A 298 -0.75 14.41 12.12
CA THR A 298 -0.04 13.13 12.05
C THR A 298 0.08 12.65 10.60
N LEU A 299 -0.98 12.82 9.80
CA LEU A 299 -0.94 12.47 8.37
C LEU A 299 0.00 13.38 7.58
N ILE A 300 -0.04 14.70 7.83
CA ILE A 300 0.85 15.65 7.17
C ILE A 300 2.31 15.43 7.58
N ALA A 301 2.59 15.10 8.84
CA ALA A 301 3.96 14.84 9.31
C ALA A 301 4.59 13.59 8.67
N ALA A 302 3.78 12.68 8.13
CA ALA A 302 4.28 11.52 7.40
C ALA A 302 4.58 11.82 5.92
N LEU A 303 4.08 12.93 5.39
CA LEU A 303 4.36 13.38 4.03
C LEU A 303 5.70 14.13 3.97
N PRO A 304 6.38 14.13 2.81
CA PRO A 304 7.44 15.09 2.54
C PRO A 304 6.97 16.54 2.73
N PRO A 305 7.88 17.50 2.95
CA PRO A 305 7.51 18.90 3.12
C PRO A 305 7.07 19.51 1.78
N MET A 306 5.78 19.35 1.44
CA MET A 306 5.19 19.89 0.21
C MET A 306 4.53 21.25 0.49
N HIS A 307 4.55 22.18 -0.47
CA HIS A 307 3.79 23.42 -0.35
C HIS A 307 2.28 23.11 -0.39
N ARG A 308 1.55 23.55 0.64
CA ARG A 308 0.13 23.19 0.83
C ARG A 308 -0.77 24.31 0.33
N THR A 309 -1.78 23.95 -0.44
CA THR A 309 -2.80 24.90 -0.89
C THR A 309 -4.22 24.32 -0.84
N ARG A 310 -5.17 25.22 -0.74
CA ARG A 310 -6.62 24.96 -0.78
C ARG A 310 -7.23 25.50 -2.08
N ASP A 311 -6.46 26.23 -2.87
CA ASP A 311 -6.91 26.87 -4.09
C ASP A 311 -6.68 25.93 -5.27
N ARG A 312 -7.78 25.57 -5.94
CA ARG A 312 -7.72 24.74 -7.15
C ARG A 312 -7.04 25.48 -8.30
N GLY A 313 -7.24 26.79 -8.43
CA GLY A 313 -6.66 27.59 -9.50
C GLY A 313 -5.14 27.63 -9.45
N GLU A 314 -4.56 27.71 -8.24
CA GLU A 314 -3.11 27.61 -8.04
C GLU A 314 -2.56 26.27 -8.53
N ILE A 315 -3.26 25.18 -8.22
CA ILE A 315 -2.87 23.82 -8.62
C ILE A 315 -3.00 23.61 -10.12
N GLU A 316 -4.11 24.04 -10.72
CA GLU A 316 -4.30 23.96 -12.16
C GLU A 316 -3.21 24.74 -12.90
N GLN A 317 -2.85 25.94 -12.41
CA GLN A 317 -1.76 26.73 -13.00
C GLN A 317 -0.42 26.01 -12.88
N PHE A 318 -0.09 25.49 -11.69
CA PHE A 318 1.15 24.75 -11.47
C PHE A 318 1.28 23.52 -12.38
N LEU A 319 0.21 22.75 -12.57
CA LEU A 319 0.17 21.59 -13.47
C LEU A 319 0.33 21.99 -14.95
N ARG A 320 -0.29 23.11 -15.37
CA ARG A 320 -0.10 23.67 -16.72
C ARG A 320 1.32 24.14 -16.94
N ASP A 321 1.94 24.76 -15.94
CA ASP A 321 3.33 25.24 -16.03
C ASP A 321 4.31 24.08 -16.19
N ILE A 322 4.13 22.99 -15.43
CA ILE A 322 4.91 21.74 -15.60
C ILE A 322 4.75 21.23 -17.03
N THR A 323 3.52 21.09 -17.50
CA THR A 323 3.20 20.59 -18.84
C THR A 323 3.80 21.46 -19.95
N ALA A 324 3.76 22.78 -19.80
CA ALA A 324 4.24 23.72 -20.81
C ALA A 324 5.77 23.79 -20.88
N ALA A 325 6.44 23.75 -19.72
CA ALA A 325 7.90 23.72 -19.64
C ALA A 325 8.48 22.46 -20.30
N GLU A 326 7.72 21.36 -20.33
CA GLU A 326 8.13 20.10 -20.94
C GLU A 326 8.04 20.07 -22.47
N ILE A 327 7.24 20.96 -23.07
CA ILE A 327 7.01 21.05 -24.53
C ILE A 327 8.04 21.97 -25.20
N GLN A 328 8.75 22.82 -24.44
CA GLN A 328 9.83 23.66 -24.96
C GLN A 328 11.18 22.92 -24.88
N PRO A 329 11.87 22.70 -26.02
CA PRO A 329 13.09 21.89 -26.11
C PRO A 329 14.34 22.55 -25.51
#